data_AF-A0A7W4TKB2-F1
#
_entry.id   AF-A0A7W4TKB2-F1
#
_cell.length_a   1.000
_cell.length_b   1.000
_cell.length_c   1.000
_cell.angle_alpha   90.00
_cell.angle_beta   90.00
_cell.angle_gamma   90.00
#
_symmetry.space_group_name_H-M   'P 1'
#
loop_
_entity.id
_entity.type
_entity.pdbx_description
1 polymer ?
#
loop_
_entity_poly.entity_id
_entity_poly.type
_entity_poly.pdbx_seq_one_letter_code
_entity_poly.pdbx_strand_id
1 'polypeptide(L)'
;MQQGLALDDVVQRVSPADAEALAAATAGERVRLWGATPPKRSGDEKATALRERRVGDRVLFYADSTFIAAARILYLLHSPELARWVWGEDDGGQTWEHIMALTDVEYRTLPAPQILPQVGRAPVLRNMALLFPIDSDTVWRAWEAAPAAAEPARRTMRRSSPSVTEALAVLRALIGQPLITATGATNRIMSVQDQSALVATARTPSGSAVPAREVQHGLDLLRAHGEVRVQVPVLGHRSSFIGAVLGALPGARLLTDPARVMLDEELTLAVTRVPIMASLDGTAQATVRREQAPLRRRLLKGASTGLCALCGAQLPTDLLIAAHIKPRSECSDAEKADLDNIAMLACLFGCDALYENGYISVDATGRIVAADVVDVTTAHLRDRLERLGGQMCSAHRPATATYFLWHWERRLLRTEVNNT
;
A
#
# COMPACT_ATOMS: atom_id res chain seq x y z
N MET A 1 5.12 -8.33 17.33
CA MET A 1 5.70 -8.56 18.67
C MET A 1 7.21 -8.50 18.52
N GLN A 2 7.91 -7.74 19.34
CA GLN A 2 9.39 -7.65 19.28
C GLN A 2 10.02 -8.95 19.79
N GLN A 3 11.17 -9.35 19.23
CA GLN A 3 11.95 -10.51 19.70
C GLN A 3 12.63 -10.16 21.04
N GLY A 4 11.87 -10.25 22.15
CA GLY A 4 12.29 -10.16 23.56
C GLY A 4 13.36 -9.10 23.90
N LEU A 5 13.02 -8.07 24.67
CA LEU A 5 13.96 -7.05 25.13
C LEU A 5 14.81 -7.57 26.29
N ALA A 6 16.05 -7.11 26.44
CA ALA A 6 16.86 -7.47 27.61
C ALA A 6 16.17 -6.97 28.88
N LEU A 7 16.06 -7.83 29.89
CA LEU A 7 15.37 -7.51 31.14
C LEU A 7 16.03 -6.31 31.82
N ASP A 8 17.35 -6.25 31.85
CA ASP A 8 18.14 -5.16 32.44
C ASP A 8 17.82 -3.79 31.84
N ASP A 9 17.58 -3.72 30.53
CA ASP A 9 17.18 -2.47 29.87
C ASP A 9 15.75 -2.07 30.26
N VAL A 10 14.86 -3.04 30.45
CA VAL A 10 13.46 -2.78 30.79
C VAL A 10 13.31 -2.33 32.24
N VAL A 11 13.98 -3.00 33.18
CA VAL A 11 13.87 -2.68 34.63
C VAL A 11 14.38 -1.29 34.98
N GLN A 12 15.31 -0.74 34.20
CA GLN A 12 15.81 0.64 34.38
C GLN A 12 14.79 1.74 34.04
N ARG A 13 13.67 1.39 33.38
CA ARG A 13 12.69 2.32 32.79
C ARG A 13 11.28 2.14 33.38
N VAL A 14 11.19 1.46 34.52
CA VAL A 14 9.94 1.19 35.24
C VAL A 14 10.14 1.47 36.73
N SER A 15 9.05 1.47 37.49
CA SER A 15 9.13 1.65 38.94
C SER A 15 9.92 0.51 39.60
N PRO A 16 10.56 0.72 40.76
CA PRO A 16 11.25 -0.35 41.49
C PRO A 16 10.35 -1.57 41.78
N ALA A 17 9.07 -1.34 42.07
CA ALA A 17 8.09 -2.41 42.28
C ALA A 17 7.80 -3.19 40.99
N ASP A 18 7.64 -2.52 39.85
CA ASP A 18 7.47 -3.18 38.55
C ASP A 18 8.74 -3.92 38.12
N ALA A 19 9.92 -3.37 38.42
CA ALA A 19 11.20 -4.01 38.14
C ALA A 19 11.35 -5.32 38.92
N GLU A 20 11.07 -5.31 40.23
CA GLU A 20 11.08 -6.50 41.08
C GLU A 20 10.04 -7.53 40.62
N ALA A 21 8.81 -7.08 40.33
CA ALA A 21 7.75 -7.97 39.85
C ALA A 21 8.06 -8.58 38.47
N LEU A 22 8.61 -7.79 37.53
CA LEU A 22 9.04 -8.29 36.22
C LEU A 22 10.20 -9.28 36.36
N ALA A 23 11.19 -8.99 37.21
CA ALA A 23 12.31 -9.89 37.46
C ALA A 23 11.88 -11.21 38.13
N ALA A 24 10.94 -11.14 39.07
CA ALA A 24 10.36 -12.34 39.70
C ALA A 24 9.50 -13.16 38.73
N ALA A 25 8.77 -12.49 37.83
CA ALA A 25 7.89 -13.16 36.87
C ALA A 25 8.65 -13.72 35.66
N THR A 26 9.75 -13.09 35.25
CA THR A 26 10.55 -13.54 34.09
C THR A 26 11.64 -14.51 34.51
N ALA A 27 11.53 -15.77 34.10
CA ALA A 27 12.55 -16.79 34.38
C ALA A 27 13.81 -16.69 33.50
N GLY A 28 14.01 -15.59 32.76
CA GLY A 28 15.09 -15.44 31.79
C GLY A 28 15.46 -13.99 31.50
N GLU A 29 16.60 -13.80 30.85
CA GLU A 29 17.22 -12.48 30.61
C GLU A 29 16.45 -11.59 29.62
N ARG A 30 15.33 -12.07 29.05
CA ARG A 30 14.58 -11.36 28.02
C ARG A 30 13.08 -11.37 28.28
N VAL A 31 12.47 -10.20 28.14
CA VAL A 31 11.04 -9.98 28.31
C VAL A 31 10.38 -9.60 26.98
N ARG A 32 9.28 -10.25 26.63
CA ARG A 32 8.48 -9.89 25.46
C ARG A 32 7.37 -8.95 25.90
N LEU A 33 7.29 -7.77 25.27
CA LEU A 33 6.31 -6.75 25.64
C LEU A 33 5.31 -6.49 24.51
N TRP A 34 4.08 -6.17 24.89
CA TRP A 34 3.06 -5.62 24.01
C TRP A 34 2.28 -4.50 24.70
N GLY A 35 2.21 -3.34 24.07
CA GLY A 35 1.54 -2.18 24.62
C GLY A 35 0.21 -1.86 23.93
N ALA A 36 -0.64 -1.11 24.63
CA ALA A 36 -1.85 -0.50 24.10
C ALA A 36 -1.91 0.97 24.50
N THR A 37 -2.36 1.83 23.58
CA THR A 37 -2.60 3.25 23.89
C THR A 37 -3.77 3.40 24.88
N PRO A 38 -3.91 4.55 25.55
CA PRO A 38 -5.07 4.83 26.41
C PRO A 38 -6.41 4.66 25.68
N PRO A 39 -7.50 4.33 26.39
CA PRO A 39 -8.84 4.37 25.82
C PRO A 39 -9.27 5.83 25.57
N LYS A 40 -10.01 6.07 24.48
CA LYS A 40 -10.50 7.41 24.13
C LYS A 40 -11.64 7.87 25.05
N ARG A 41 -12.42 6.93 25.59
CA ARG A 41 -13.47 7.15 26.60
C ARG A 41 -13.47 6.00 27.62
N SER A 42 -13.84 6.30 28.85
CA SER A 42 -13.86 5.35 29.99
C SER A 42 -14.86 4.19 29.84
N GLY A 43 -15.84 4.32 28.95
CA GLY A 43 -16.87 3.31 28.68
C GLY A 43 -16.69 2.51 27.38
N ASP A 44 -15.65 2.77 26.60
CA ASP A 44 -15.43 2.06 25.33
C ASP A 44 -14.98 0.60 25.60
N GLU A 45 -15.28 -0.30 24.65
CA GLU A 45 -14.88 -1.72 24.71
C GLU A 45 -13.39 -1.92 25.02
N LYS A 46 -12.52 -1.03 24.51
CA LYS A 46 -11.08 -1.04 24.80
C LYS A 46 -10.76 -0.77 26.28
N ALA A 47 -11.51 0.13 26.93
CA ALA A 47 -11.34 0.45 28.35
C ALA A 47 -11.76 -0.73 29.23
N THR A 48 -12.88 -1.37 28.88
CA THR A 48 -13.34 -2.61 29.53
C THR A 48 -12.33 -3.73 29.34
N ALA A 49 -11.90 -3.95 28.10
CA ALA A 49 -10.95 -5.02 27.77
C ALA A 49 -9.52 -4.75 28.28
N LEU A 50 -9.16 -3.52 28.66
CA LEU A 50 -7.93 -3.21 29.41
C LEU A 50 -8.09 -3.52 30.91
N ARG A 51 -9.25 -3.16 31.50
CA ARG A 51 -9.54 -3.35 32.93
C ARG A 51 -9.74 -4.80 33.33
N GLU A 52 -10.30 -5.62 32.44
CA GLU A 52 -10.64 -7.01 32.74
C GLU A 52 -9.45 -7.98 32.63
N ARG A 53 -8.31 -7.56 32.10
CA ARG A 53 -7.13 -8.42 31.96
C ARG A 53 -6.60 -8.87 33.29
N ARG A 54 -6.19 -10.13 33.34
CA ARG A 54 -5.55 -10.77 34.48
C ARG A 54 -4.22 -11.36 34.03
N VAL A 55 -3.26 -11.39 34.95
CA VAL A 55 -2.07 -12.24 34.80
C VAL A 55 -2.54 -13.68 34.65
N GLY A 56 -1.98 -14.40 33.69
CA GLY A 56 -2.35 -15.77 33.34
C GLY A 56 -3.30 -15.90 32.15
N ASP A 57 -3.95 -14.82 31.72
CA ASP A 57 -4.86 -14.84 30.57
C ASP A 57 -4.12 -15.19 29.26
N ARG A 58 -4.79 -15.93 28.38
CA ARG A 58 -4.34 -16.19 27.02
C ARG A 58 -4.80 -15.06 26.08
N VAL A 59 -3.90 -14.53 25.29
CA VAL A 59 -4.15 -13.42 24.35
C VAL A 59 -3.79 -13.79 22.92
N LEU A 60 -4.61 -13.32 21.97
CA LEU A 60 -4.40 -13.48 20.53
C LEU A 60 -4.07 -12.14 19.89
N PHE A 61 -3.04 -12.13 19.07
CA PHE A 61 -2.58 -10.95 18.33
C PHE A 61 -3.10 -11.01 16.90
N TYR A 62 -3.64 -9.88 16.44
CA TYR A 62 -4.33 -9.75 15.17
C TYR A 62 -3.79 -8.54 14.39
N ALA A 63 -3.44 -8.75 13.14
CA ALA A 63 -3.01 -7.73 12.18
C ALA A 63 -3.44 -8.15 10.76
N ASP A 64 -3.70 -7.19 9.87
CA ASP A 64 -4.00 -7.45 8.45
C ASP A 64 -5.05 -8.56 8.22
N SER A 65 -6.16 -8.50 8.96
CA SER A 65 -7.24 -9.50 8.89
C SER A 65 -6.84 -10.94 9.28
N THR A 66 -5.73 -11.10 10.00
CA THR A 66 -5.14 -12.40 10.33
C THR A 66 -4.68 -12.46 11.79
N PHE A 67 -4.97 -13.55 12.49
CA PHE A 67 -4.33 -13.86 13.76
C PHE A 67 -2.93 -14.40 13.50
N ILE A 68 -1.94 -13.82 14.17
CA ILE A 68 -0.51 -14.03 13.85
C ILE A 68 0.32 -14.56 15.02
N ALA A 69 -0.16 -14.39 16.25
CA ALA A 69 0.52 -14.89 17.44
C ALA A 69 -0.46 -15.10 18.58
N ALA A 70 -0.07 -15.98 19.50
CA ALA A 70 -0.71 -16.24 20.78
C ALA A 70 0.32 -16.05 21.90
N ALA A 71 -0.11 -15.62 23.09
CA ALA A 71 0.75 -15.59 24.26
C ALA A 71 -0.06 -15.70 25.55
N ARG A 72 0.63 -15.86 26.68
CA ARG A 72 0.07 -15.71 28.01
C ARG A 72 0.54 -14.40 28.64
N ILE A 73 -0.35 -13.68 29.31
CA ILE A 73 0.00 -12.48 30.07
C ILE A 73 0.78 -12.90 31.31
N LEU A 74 2.04 -12.49 31.37
CA LEU A 74 2.94 -12.73 32.48
C LEU A 74 2.84 -11.64 33.55
N TYR A 75 2.77 -10.38 33.12
CA TYR A 75 2.66 -9.23 34.01
C TYR A 75 1.97 -8.06 33.29
N LEU A 76 1.30 -7.19 34.05
CA LEU A 76 0.61 -6.01 33.55
C LEU A 76 1.20 -4.78 34.24
N LEU A 77 1.57 -3.79 33.46
CA LEU A 77 2.09 -2.53 33.99
C LEU A 77 1.62 -1.33 33.18
N HIS A 78 1.63 -0.17 33.82
CA HIS A 78 1.43 1.11 33.17
C HIS A 78 2.75 1.88 33.21
N SER A 79 3.40 2.06 32.06
CA SER A 79 4.65 2.82 31.98
C SER A 79 4.75 3.58 30.65
N PRO A 80 4.42 4.88 30.65
CA PRO A 80 4.63 5.74 29.49
C PRO A 80 6.12 5.88 29.13
N GLU A 81 7.01 5.87 30.12
CA GLU A 81 8.46 5.96 29.91
C GLU A 81 8.98 4.76 29.12
N LEU A 82 8.68 3.55 29.60
CA LEU A 82 9.04 2.31 28.92
C LEU A 82 8.40 2.27 27.53
N ALA A 83 7.13 2.66 27.42
CA ALA A 83 6.42 2.64 26.14
C ALA A 83 7.04 3.58 25.10
N ARG A 84 7.49 4.78 25.50
CA ARG A 84 8.21 5.69 24.61
C ARG A 84 9.56 5.15 24.17
N TRP A 85 10.28 4.47 25.07
CA TRP A 85 11.55 3.87 24.71
C TRP A 85 11.38 2.71 23.73
N VAL A 86 10.37 1.85 23.94
CA VAL A 86 10.13 0.67 23.08
C VAL A 86 9.46 1.05 21.75
N TRP A 87 8.42 1.89 21.80
CA TRP A 87 7.54 2.16 20.66
C TRP A 87 7.48 3.63 20.24
N GLY A 88 8.05 4.54 21.02
CA GLY A 88 7.90 5.99 20.78
C GLY A 88 6.51 6.49 21.18
N GLU A 89 6.09 7.58 20.54
CA GLU A 89 4.75 8.15 20.67
C GLU A 89 4.03 8.08 19.32
N ASP A 90 2.71 7.95 19.35
CA ASP A 90 1.86 8.33 18.22
C ASP A 90 1.79 9.86 18.11
N ASP A 91 1.34 10.39 16.97
CA ASP A 91 1.49 11.83 16.74
C ASP A 91 0.50 12.73 17.54
N GLY A 92 -0.17 12.15 18.55
CA GLY A 92 -1.05 12.80 19.52
C GLY A 92 -0.40 12.87 20.89
N GLY A 93 0.90 12.54 20.95
CA GLY A 93 1.67 12.42 22.18
C GLY A 93 1.27 11.20 23.03
N GLN A 94 0.43 10.31 22.51
CA GLN A 94 0.05 9.09 23.23
C GLN A 94 1.06 7.99 22.94
N THR A 95 1.40 7.22 23.97
CA THR A 95 2.24 6.05 23.82
C THR A 95 1.45 4.80 24.21
N TRP A 96 2.01 3.62 23.96
CA TRP A 96 1.39 2.33 24.26
C TRP A 96 1.60 1.94 25.73
N GLU A 97 1.24 2.86 26.63
CA GLU A 97 1.57 2.84 28.06
C GLU A 97 0.90 1.73 28.87
N HIS A 98 -0.18 1.12 28.37
CA HIS A 98 -0.76 -0.07 29.00
C HIS A 98 -0.05 -1.32 28.46
N ILE A 99 0.94 -1.79 29.20
CA ILE A 99 1.89 -2.81 28.74
C ILE A 99 1.56 -4.17 29.36
N MET A 100 1.71 -5.21 28.54
CA MET A 100 1.67 -6.60 28.93
C MET A 100 3.06 -7.20 28.70
N ALA A 101 3.65 -7.78 29.74
CA ALA A 101 4.73 -8.74 29.58
C ALA A 101 4.14 -10.10 29.21
N LEU A 102 4.80 -10.82 28.31
CA LEU A 102 4.26 -12.01 27.66
C LEU A 102 5.19 -13.21 27.82
N THR A 103 4.60 -14.38 28.05
CA THR A 103 5.24 -15.70 28.02
C THR A 103 4.51 -16.63 27.06
N ASP A 104 5.06 -17.82 26.81
CA ASP A 104 4.44 -18.89 26.01
C ASP A 104 3.99 -18.40 24.63
N VAL A 105 4.85 -17.63 23.97
CA VAL A 105 4.50 -17.01 22.69
C VAL A 105 4.57 -18.05 21.58
N GLU A 106 3.44 -18.29 20.93
CA GLU A 106 3.31 -19.18 19.78
C GLU A 106 2.97 -18.36 18.52
N TYR A 107 3.50 -18.77 17.37
CA TYR A 107 3.21 -18.16 16.08
C TYR A 107 2.44 -19.14 15.20
N ARG A 108 1.28 -18.69 14.70
CA ARG A 108 0.45 -19.40 13.72
C ARG A 108 -0.25 -18.38 12.85
N THR A 109 -0.71 -18.83 11.68
CA THR A 109 -1.44 -17.98 10.73
C THR A 109 -2.88 -18.46 10.64
N LEU A 110 -3.82 -17.63 11.12
CA LEU A 110 -5.25 -17.95 11.08
C LEU A 110 -6.04 -16.75 10.55
N PRO A 111 -6.54 -16.79 9.31
CA PRO A 111 -7.32 -15.70 8.73
C PRO A 111 -8.59 -15.44 9.54
N ALA A 112 -8.72 -14.24 10.12
CA ALA A 112 -9.82 -13.92 11.01
C ALA A 112 -11.21 -13.98 10.32
N PRO A 113 -11.38 -13.65 9.03
CA PRO A 113 -12.64 -13.83 8.32
C PRO A 113 -13.18 -15.27 8.33
N GLN A 114 -12.33 -16.28 8.54
CA GLN A 114 -12.75 -17.67 8.61
C GLN A 114 -13.39 -18.03 9.96
N ILE A 115 -13.03 -17.30 11.02
CA ILE A 115 -13.35 -17.66 12.42
C ILE A 115 -14.29 -16.68 13.08
N LEU A 116 -14.10 -15.37 12.86
CA LEU A 116 -14.92 -14.33 13.50
C LEU A 116 -16.43 -14.49 13.25
N PRO A 117 -16.90 -14.87 12.03
CA PRO A 117 -18.33 -15.13 11.81
C PRO A 117 -18.88 -16.30 12.65
N GLN A 118 -18.05 -17.29 12.98
CA GLN A 118 -18.48 -18.49 13.73
C GLN A 118 -18.74 -18.21 15.21
N VAL A 119 -18.13 -17.15 15.74
CA VAL A 119 -18.34 -16.67 17.11
C VAL A 119 -19.26 -15.44 17.16
N GLY A 120 -20.04 -15.21 16.09
CA GLY A 120 -20.98 -14.10 16.01
C GLY A 120 -20.33 -12.71 16.01
N ARG A 121 -19.03 -12.63 15.68
CA ARG A 121 -18.30 -11.36 15.64
C ARG A 121 -18.09 -10.89 14.21
N ALA A 122 -18.40 -9.62 13.96
CA ALA A 122 -18.01 -8.97 12.71
C ALA A 122 -16.47 -8.89 12.60
N PRO A 123 -15.89 -8.86 11.38
CA PRO A 123 -14.46 -8.64 11.19
C PRO A 123 -14.02 -7.37 11.92
N VAL A 124 -13.29 -7.53 13.03
CA VAL A 124 -12.92 -6.39 13.86
C VAL A 124 -11.82 -5.61 13.12
N LEU A 125 -12.17 -4.41 12.66
CA LEU A 125 -11.19 -3.40 12.29
C LEU A 125 -10.60 -2.81 13.57
N ARG A 126 -9.56 -3.45 14.14
CA ARG A 126 -8.44 -2.83 14.91
C ARG A 126 -7.61 -3.87 15.69
N ASN A 127 -6.30 -3.88 15.40
CA ASN A 127 -5.05 -4.30 16.09
C ASN A 127 -5.01 -5.08 17.43
N MET A 128 -6.09 -5.65 17.96
CA MET A 128 -6.09 -6.69 19.00
C MET A 128 -7.50 -7.25 19.15
N ALA A 129 -7.69 -8.56 19.05
CA ALA A 129 -8.93 -9.20 19.48
C ALA A 129 -8.70 -9.74 20.89
N LEU A 130 -9.30 -9.10 21.89
CA LEU A 130 -9.45 -9.73 23.20
C LEU A 130 -10.66 -10.66 23.08
N LEU A 131 -10.37 -11.96 23.04
CA LEU A 131 -11.39 -12.97 23.13
C LEU A 131 -11.90 -12.99 24.57
N PHE A 132 -13.19 -12.78 24.73
CA PHE A 132 -13.85 -12.91 26.02
C PHE A 132 -13.99 -14.41 26.35
N PRO A 133 -14.08 -14.79 27.64
CA PRO A 133 -14.08 -16.20 28.06
C PRO A 133 -15.18 -17.06 27.42
N ILE A 134 -16.29 -16.47 26.98
CA ILE A 134 -17.44 -17.17 26.40
C ILE A 134 -17.27 -17.50 24.89
N ASP A 135 -16.34 -16.83 24.20
CA ASP A 135 -16.07 -17.00 22.76
C ASP A 135 -14.77 -17.82 22.50
N SER A 136 -14.07 -18.18 23.58
CA SER A 136 -12.67 -18.63 23.58
C SER A 136 -12.46 -20.00 22.92
N ASP A 137 -13.34 -20.97 23.16
CA ASP A 137 -13.09 -22.37 22.77
C ASP A 137 -13.07 -22.59 21.25
N THR A 138 -13.99 -21.97 20.52
CA THR A 138 -14.05 -22.10 19.06
C THR A 138 -12.81 -21.49 18.41
N VAL A 139 -12.39 -20.31 18.89
CA VAL A 139 -11.21 -19.63 18.36
C VAL A 139 -9.93 -20.36 18.77
N TRP A 140 -9.87 -20.94 19.97
CA TRP A 140 -8.74 -21.76 20.40
C TRP A 140 -8.60 -23.08 19.69
N ARG A 141 -9.69 -23.79 19.44
CA ARG A 141 -9.63 -24.98 18.60
C ARG A 141 -9.15 -24.65 17.19
N ALA A 142 -9.63 -23.54 16.62
CA ALA A 142 -9.17 -23.09 15.31
C ALA A 142 -7.70 -22.68 15.29
N TRP A 143 -7.22 -22.02 16.34
CA TRP A 143 -5.81 -21.67 16.50
C TRP A 143 -4.92 -22.89 16.65
N GLU A 144 -5.28 -23.82 17.53
CA GLU A 144 -4.51 -25.04 17.78
C GLU A 144 -4.42 -25.93 16.52
N ALA A 145 -5.44 -25.89 15.67
CA ALA A 145 -5.47 -26.53 14.36
C ALA A 145 -4.76 -25.73 13.24
N ALA A 146 -4.50 -24.43 13.42
CA ALA A 146 -3.88 -23.59 12.40
C ALA A 146 -2.41 -23.98 12.18
N PRO A 147 -1.87 -23.85 10.96
CA PRO A 147 -0.48 -24.22 10.69
C PRO A 147 0.48 -23.39 11.54
N ALA A 148 1.44 -24.08 12.17
CA ALA A 148 2.53 -23.44 12.89
C ALA A 148 3.33 -22.55 11.93
N ALA A 149 3.56 -21.30 12.35
CA ALA A 149 4.39 -20.36 11.63
C ALA A 149 5.76 -20.27 12.30
N ALA A 150 6.82 -20.10 11.51
CA ALA A 150 8.11 -19.74 12.08
C ALA A 150 7.99 -18.40 12.80
N GLU A 151 8.70 -18.25 13.93
CA GLU A 151 8.88 -16.92 14.53
C GLU A 151 9.41 -15.98 13.44
N PRO A 152 8.75 -14.84 13.19
CA PRO A 152 9.16 -13.95 12.10
C PRO A 152 10.62 -13.59 12.30
N ALA A 153 11.48 -14.07 11.40
CA ALA A 153 12.91 -13.81 11.43
C ALA A 153 13.12 -12.30 11.55
N ARG A 154 14.05 -11.91 12.42
CA ARG A 154 14.48 -10.53 12.66
C ARG A 154 14.35 -9.77 11.34
N ARG A 155 13.31 -8.94 11.19
CA ARG A 155 13.50 -7.71 10.43
C ARG A 155 14.49 -6.97 11.31
N THR A 156 15.77 -7.27 11.13
CA THR A 156 16.77 -6.23 11.18
C THR A 156 16.18 -5.19 10.27
N MET A 157 15.49 -4.23 10.87
CA MET A 157 15.54 -2.86 10.43
C MET A 157 17.03 -2.52 10.52
N ARG A 158 17.81 -3.06 9.57
CA ARG A 158 19.06 -2.51 9.15
C ARG A 158 18.63 -1.09 8.86
N ARG A 159 19.11 -0.16 9.68
CA ARG A 159 18.98 1.28 9.46
C ARG A 159 19.70 1.61 8.15
N SER A 160 19.17 1.19 7.01
CA SER A 160 18.90 2.18 5.99
C SER A 160 17.68 2.90 6.53
N SER A 161 17.85 4.13 7.00
CA SER A 161 16.72 5.04 7.16
C SER A 161 15.81 4.85 5.95
N PRO A 162 14.48 4.67 6.11
CA PRO A 162 13.60 4.67 4.94
C PRO A 162 13.97 5.93 4.17
N SER A 163 14.40 5.74 2.92
CA SER A 163 14.88 6.85 2.11
C SER A 163 13.70 7.80 1.94
N VAL A 164 13.72 8.92 2.67
CA VAL A 164 12.73 9.99 2.53
C VAL A 164 12.94 10.78 1.23
N THR A 165 13.83 10.32 0.35
CA THR A 165 14.17 10.96 -0.91
C THR A 165 12.93 11.14 -1.79
N GLU A 166 12.05 10.15 -1.82
CA GLU A 166 10.79 10.23 -2.56
C GLU A 166 9.84 11.26 -1.94
N ALA A 167 9.59 11.17 -0.62
CA ALA A 167 8.77 12.15 0.09
C ALA A 167 9.29 13.58 -0.08
N LEU A 168 10.61 13.79 0.00
CA LEU A 168 11.22 15.10 -0.21
C LEU A 168 11.07 15.59 -1.65
N ALA A 169 11.17 14.70 -2.64
CA ALA A 169 10.93 15.07 -4.05
C ALA A 169 9.47 15.51 -4.27
N VAL A 170 8.51 14.75 -3.75
CA VAL A 170 7.07 15.08 -3.83
C VAL A 170 6.78 16.40 -3.12
N LEU A 171 7.25 16.57 -1.89
CA LEU A 171 7.01 17.79 -1.11
C LEU A 171 7.60 19.04 -1.77
N ARG A 172 8.79 18.92 -2.37
CA ARG A 172 9.43 20.03 -3.12
C ARG A 172 8.65 20.40 -4.38
N ALA A 173 8.13 19.41 -5.10
CA ALA A 173 7.32 19.64 -6.30
C ALA A 173 5.99 20.36 -6.00
N LEU A 174 5.48 20.25 -4.77
CA LEU A 174 4.21 20.83 -4.33
C LEU A 174 4.36 22.16 -3.57
N ILE A 175 5.56 22.75 -3.50
CA ILE A 175 5.79 24.05 -2.86
C ILE A 175 4.92 25.13 -3.55
N GLY A 176 4.22 25.94 -2.75
CA GLY A 176 3.36 27.01 -3.22
C GLY A 176 2.00 26.58 -3.79
N GLN A 177 1.80 25.29 -4.08
CA GLN A 177 0.55 24.77 -4.62
C GLN A 177 -0.53 24.65 -3.52
N PRO A 178 -1.81 24.98 -3.83
CA PRO A 178 -2.91 24.75 -2.91
C PRO A 178 -3.24 23.25 -2.82
N LEU A 179 -3.12 22.69 -1.63
CA LEU A 179 -3.44 21.29 -1.33
C LEU A 179 -4.79 21.22 -0.63
N ILE A 180 -5.81 20.74 -1.35
CA ILE A 180 -7.16 20.61 -0.81
C ILE A 180 -7.30 19.26 -0.10
N THR A 181 -7.61 19.31 1.19
CA THR A 181 -7.87 18.13 2.02
C THR A 181 -9.25 17.53 1.73
N ALA A 182 -9.48 16.29 2.17
CA ALA A 182 -10.78 15.62 2.00
C ALA A 182 -11.96 16.36 2.65
N THR A 183 -11.67 17.20 3.66
CA THR A 183 -12.64 18.03 4.36
C THR A 183 -12.78 19.43 3.74
N GLY A 184 -12.15 19.69 2.60
CA GLY A 184 -12.19 20.98 1.88
C GLY A 184 -11.27 22.06 2.42
N ALA A 185 -10.46 21.78 3.45
CA ALA A 185 -9.48 22.75 3.96
C ALA A 185 -8.27 22.84 3.01
N THR A 186 -7.81 24.06 2.76
CA THR A 186 -6.63 24.33 1.93
C THR A 186 -5.37 24.42 2.79
N ASN A 187 -4.37 23.63 2.43
CA ASN A 187 -3.02 23.70 2.96
C ASN A 187 -2.05 24.19 1.87
N ARG A 188 -0.90 24.74 2.26
CA ARG A 188 0.14 25.14 1.32
C ARG A 188 1.51 24.84 1.89
N ILE A 189 2.36 24.18 1.12
CA ILE A 189 3.76 23.98 1.50
C ILE A 189 4.50 25.28 1.22
N MET A 190 5.09 25.89 2.24
CA MET A 190 5.85 27.13 2.14
C MET A 190 7.31 26.87 1.77
N SER A 191 7.90 25.85 2.38
CA SER A 191 9.28 25.45 2.15
C SER A 191 9.50 23.99 2.56
N VAL A 192 10.58 23.40 2.06
CA VAL A 192 11.08 22.09 2.50
C VAL A 192 12.53 22.28 2.94
N GLN A 193 12.82 22.03 4.21
CA GLN A 193 14.15 22.17 4.80
C GLN A 193 14.50 20.87 5.53
N ASP A 194 15.76 20.45 5.42
CA ASP A 194 16.28 19.19 5.96
C ASP A 194 15.44 17.97 5.54
N GLN A 195 14.63 17.47 6.47
CA GLN A 195 13.70 16.35 6.30
C GLN A 195 12.26 16.70 6.71
N SER A 196 11.88 17.97 6.60
CA SER A 196 10.53 18.45 6.97
C SER A 196 10.00 19.49 5.98
N ALA A 197 8.69 19.49 5.76
CA ALA A 197 7.97 20.53 5.03
C ALA A 197 7.33 21.51 6.01
N LEU A 198 7.47 22.82 5.76
CA LEU A 198 6.74 23.84 6.48
C LEU A 198 5.39 24.07 5.78
N VAL A 199 4.28 23.81 6.48
CA VAL A 199 2.93 23.78 5.88
C VAL A 199 2.03 24.83 6.51
N ALA A 200 1.63 25.82 5.73
CA ALA A 200 0.61 26.79 6.09
C ALA A 200 -0.78 26.17 6.00
N THR A 201 -1.62 26.48 6.99
CA THR A 201 -3.05 26.14 7.00
C THR A 201 -3.86 27.37 7.40
N ALA A 202 -5.19 27.34 7.20
CA ALA A 202 -6.07 28.42 7.66
C ALA A 202 -5.96 28.70 9.18
N ARG A 203 -5.61 27.69 9.99
CA ARG A 203 -5.41 27.84 11.45
C ARG A 203 -3.99 28.25 11.83
N THR A 204 -3.02 28.01 10.97
CA THR A 204 -1.61 28.32 11.22
C THR A 204 -0.98 28.87 9.94
N PRO A 205 -1.23 30.14 9.61
CA PRO A 205 -0.75 30.75 8.36
C PRO A 205 0.78 30.87 8.29
N SER A 206 1.44 30.97 9.45
CA SER A 206 2.89 30.97 9.59
C SER A 206 3.55 29.61 9.32
N GLY A 207 2.75 28.55 9.21
CA GLY A 207 3.24 27.21 8.91
C GLY A 207 3.48 26.33 10.14
N SER A 208 3.34 25.02 9.96
CA SER A 208 3.77 24.00 10.92
C SER A 208 4.68 22.98 10.23
N ALA A 209 5.72 22.52 10.91
CA ALA A 209 6.62 21.51 10.38
C ALA A 209 5.91 20.14 10.28
N VAL A 210 6.04 19.50 9.13
CA VAL A 210 5.59 18.13 8.87
C VAL A 210 6.80 17.30 8.44
N PRO A 211 7.21 16.30 9.24
CA PRO A 211 8.32 15.41 8.90
C PRO A 211 8.08 14.63 7.61
N ALA A 212 9.07 14.63 6.69
CA ALA A 212 9.03 13.89 5.43
C ALA A 212 8.86 12.38 5.63
N ARG A 213 9.27 11.84 6.78
CA ARG A 213 9.04 10.43 7.14
C ARG A 213 7.56 10.06 7.24
N GLU A 214 6.69 10.99 7.64
CA GLU A 214 5.24 10.74 7.74
C GLU A 214 4.61 10.70 6.35
N VAL A 215 5.10 11.53 5.44
CA VAL A 215 4.72 11.51 4.02
C VAL A 215 5.26 10.25 3.34
N GLN A 216 6.50 9.84 3.64
CA GLN A 216 7.07 8.59 3.14
C GLN A 216 6.27 7.37 3.60
N HIS A 217 5.85 7.36 4.86
CA HIS A 217 4.99 6.29 5.37
C HIS A 217 3.66 6.20 4.58
N GLY A 218 3.05 7.34 4.28
CA GLY A 218 1.86 7.39 3.43
C GLY A 218 2.10 6.88 2.00
N LEU A 219 3.24 7.24 1.40
CA LEU A 219 3.66 6.75 0.08
C LEU A 219 3.87 5.24 0.06
N ASP A 220 4.53 4.71 1.10
CA ASP A 220 4.80 3.29 1.25
C ASP A 220 3.50 2.49 1.41
N LEU A 221 2.55 2.98 2.22
CA LEU A 221 1.22 2.37 2.37
C LEU A 221 0.44 2.41 1.06
N LEU A 222 0.47 3.54 0.34
CA LEU A 222 -0.24 3.70 -0.92
C LEU A 222 0.32 2.76 -1.99
N ARG A 223 1.64 2.58 -2.03
CA ARG A 223 2.30 1.61 -2.91
C ARG A 223 1.99 0.16 -2.54
N ALA A 224 2.02 -0.16 -1.24
CA ALA A 224 1.85 -1.54 -0.77
C ALA A 224 0.40 -2.04 -0.90
N HIS A 225 -0.57 -1.15 -0.76
CA HIS A 225 -1.98 -1.53 -0.64
C HIS A 225 -2.88 -0.99 -1.75
N GLY A 226 -2.37 -0.10 -2.61
CA GLY A 226 -3.17 0.55 -3.67
C GLY A 226 -4.20 1.54 -3.15
N GLU A 227 -4.51 1.54 -1.86
CA GLU A 227 -5.34 2.52 -1.18
C GLU A 227 -4.84 2.82 0.23
N VAL A 228 -5.12 4.04 0.69
CA VAL A 228 -4.82 4.51 2.04
C VAL A 228 -5.99 5.32 2.57
N ARG A 229 -6.51 4.93 3.72
CA ARG A 229 -7.55 5.72 4.41
C ARG A 229 -6.93 6.98 5.02
N VAL A 230 -7.55 8.12 4.77
CA VAL A 230 -7.11 9.43 5.28
C VAL A 230 -7.60 9.59 6.71
N GLN A 231 -7.00 8.83 7.61
CA GLN A 231 -7.36 8.79 9.03
C GLN A 231 -6.10 8.73 9.89
N VAL A 232 -6.20 9.31 11.08
CA VAL A 232 -5.10 9.39 12.06
C VAL A 232 -4.45 8.03 12.38
N PRO A 233 -5.20 6.91 12.52
CA PRO A 233 -4.58 5.61 12.79
C PRO A 233 -3.75 5.02 11.65
N VAL A 234 -3.84 5.58 10.44
CA VAL A 234 -3.22 5.07 9.21
C VAL A 234 -2.11 6.00 8.73
N LEU A 235 -2.37 7.31 8.70
CA LEU A 235 -1.45 8.32 8.19
C LEU A 235 -0.90 9.25 9.27
N GLY A 236 -1.28 9.05 10.54
CA GLY A 236 -0.85 9.90 11.62
C GLY A 236 -1.60 11.23 11.73
N HIS A 237 -1.19 12.13 12.63
CA HIS A 237 -1.99 13.31 13.00
C HIS A 237 -1.98 14.41 11.95
N ARG A 238 -1.10 14.30 10.94
CA ARG A 238 -1.16 15.09 9.72
C ARG A 238 -1.91 14.38 8.61
N SER A 239 -2.76 13.39 8.93
CA SER A 239 -3.50 12.59 7.93
C SER A 239 -4.23 13.44 6.90
N SER A 240 -4.83 14.57 7.27
CA SER A 240 -5.51 15.45 6.32
C SER A 240 -4.54 16.08 5.30
N PHE A 241 -3.39 16.58 5.77
CA PHE A 241 -2.33 17.11 4.91
C PHE A 241 -1.67 16.01 4.09
N ILE A 242 -1.30 14.89 4.71
CA ILE A 242 -0.68 13.75 4.04
C ILE A 242 -1.63 13.17 3.00
N GLY A 243 -2.92 13.03 3.29
CA GLY A 243 -3.94 12.62 2.34
C GLY A 243 -4.10 13.60 1.17
N ALA A 244 -3.93 14.91 1.40
CA ALA A 244 -3.91 15.91 0.33
C ALA A 244 -2.64 15.81 -0.53
N VAL A 245 -1.47 15.57 0.08
CA VAL A 245 -0.20 15.35 -0.63
C VAL A 245 -0.26 14.07 -1.47
N LEU A 246 -0.71 12.96 -0.87
CA LEU A 246 -0.89 11.69 -1.55
C LEU A 246 -1.94 11.80 -2.66
N GLY A 247 -3.04 12.52 -2.42
CA GLY A 247 -4.08 12.76 -3.42
C GLY A 247 -3.66 13.70 -4.55
N ALA A 248 -2.63 14.51 -4.34
CA ALA A 248 -1.99 15.33 -5.37
C ALA A 248 -0.94 14.54 -6.17
N LEU A 249 -0.65 13.29 -5.79
CA LEU A 249 0.25 12.47 -6.55
C LEU A 249 -0.33 12.20 -7.94
N PRO A 250 0.51 12.24 -8.97
CA PRO A 250 0.15 11.73 -10.26
C PRO A 250 -0.23 10.25 -10.09
N GLY A 251 -1.47 9.89 -10.41
CA GLY A 251 -1.92 8.52 -10.20
C GLY A 251 -2.89 8.30 -9.06
N ALA A 252 -3.04 9.28 -8.18
CA ALA A 252 -3.84 9.14 -6.99
C ALA A 252 -5.15 9.93 -7.09
N ARG A 253 -6.20 9.39 -6.49
CA ARG A 253 -7.50 10.06 -6.34
C ARG A 253 -7.85 10.13 -4.86
N LEU A 254 -8.11 11.34 -4.39
CA LEU A 254 -8.68 11.57 -3.06
C LEU A 254 -10.20 11.47 -3.13
N LEU A 255 -10.76 10.49 -2.43
CA LEU A 255 -12.19 10.33 -2.19
C LEU A 255 -12.52 10.89 -0.81
N THR A 256 -13.67 11.54 -0.67
CA THR A 256 -14.05 12.29 0.54
C THR A 256 -15.02 11.54 1.45
N ASP A 257 -15.73 10.53 0.94
CA ASP A 257 -16.71 9.74 1.71
C ASP A 257 -16.63 8.22 1.41
N PRO A 258 -16.00 7.41 2.29
CA PRO A 258 -15.10 7.81 3.36
C PRO A 258 -13.78 8.37 2.81
N ALA A 259 -13.14 9.27 3.58
CA ALA A 259 -11.87 9.90 3.20
C ALA A 259 -10.76 8.86 2.95
N ARG A 260 -10.36 8.67 1.70
CA ARG A 260 -9.29 7.73 1.29
C ARG A 260 -8.59 8.22 0.02
N VAL A 261 -7.28 7.98 -0.05
CA VAL A 261 -6.51 8.13 -1.28
C VAL A 261 -6.37 6.76 -1.89
N MET A 262 -6.74 6.61 -3.15
CA MET A 262 -6.50 5.39 -3.89
C MET A 262 -5.57 5.69 -5.04
N LEU A 263 -4.67 4.78 -5.35
CA LEU A 263 -4.06 4.74 -6.68
C LEU A 263 -5.20 4.40 -7.62
N ASP A 264 -5.62 5.43 -8.33
CA ASP A 264 -6.58 5.31 -9.39
C ASP A 264 -5.78 4.75 -10.55
N GLU A 265 -5.92 3.44 -10.83
CA GLU A 265 -5.19 2.78 -11.92
C GLU A 265 -5.36 3.54 -13.25
N GLU A 266 -6.45 4.29 -13.45
CA GLU A 266 -6.64 5.18 -14.61
C GLU A 266 -5.75 6.44 -14.63
N LEU A 267 -5.31 6.94 -13.48
CA LEU A 267 -4.46 8.12 -13.34
C LEU A 267 -2.98 7.71 -13.28
N THR A 268 -2.65 6.51 -12.79
CA THR A 268 -1.25 6.03 -12.74
C THR A 268 -0.74 5.78 -14.17
N LEU A 269 -1.63 5.34 -15.06
CA LEU A 269 -1.42 5.18 -16.50
C LEU A 269 -1.42 6.51 -17.30
N ALA A 270 -1.91 7.60 -16.72
CA ALA A 270 -1.91 8.92 -17.37
C ALA A 270 -0.54 9.62 -17.23
N VAL A 271 0.22 9.27 -16.18
CA VAL A 271 1.46 9.94 -15.79
C VAL A 271 2.67 9.28 -16.46
N THR A 272 2.59 7.97 -16.72
CA THR A 272 3.53 7.24 -17.56
C THR A 272 3.52 7.69 -19.03
N ARG A 273 2.61 8.60 -19.43
CA ARG A 273 2.43 9.07 -20.81
C ARG A 273 2.82 10.53 -21.08
N VAL A 274 3.36 11.27 -20.11
CA VAL A 274 3.87 12.63 -20.37
C VAL A 274 5.37 12.54 -20.66
N PRO A 275 5.85 12.98 -21.84
CA PRO A 275 7.29 13.18 -22.04
C PRO A 275 7.77 14.15 -20.97
N ILE A 276 8.86 13.83 -20.29
CA ILE A 276 9.52 14.74 -19.35
C ILE A 276 10.16 15.87 -20.18
N MET A 277 9.33 16.82 -20.66
CA MET A 277 9.64 18.20 -21.02
C MET A 277 8.36 18.88 -21.55
N ALA A 278 8.05 20.05 -20.97
CA ALA A 278 6.88 20.94 -21.14
C ALA A 278 5.62 20.54 -20.33
N SER A 279 5.02 21.36 -19.46
CA SER A 279 5.04 22.81 -19.25
C SER A 279 4.68 23.12 -17.78
N LEU A 280 5.21 24.23 -17.27
CA LEU A 280 4.70 24.90 -16.07
C LEU A 280 3.31 25.48 -16.42
N ASP A 281 2.33 25.25 -15.54
CA ASP A 281 0.92 25.68 -15.58
C ASP A 281 -0.03 25.09 -16.63
N GLY A 282 -1.19 24.61 -16.15
CA GLY A 282 -2.35 24.23 -16.96
C GLY A 282 -3.39 23.41 -16.17
N THR A 283 -4.57 23.96 -15.91
CA THR A 283 -5.69 23.25 -15.26
C THR A 283 -6.30 22.21 -16.20
N ALA A 284 -6.12 20.92 -15.89
CA ALA A 284 -6.80 19.83 -16.58
C ALA A 284 -8.02 19.35 -15.79
N GLN A 285 -9.23 19.71 -16.24
CA GLN A 285 -10.44 19.00 -15.86
C GLN A 285 -10.45 17.64 -16.57
N ALA A 286 -10.19 16.55 -15.86
CA ALA A 286 -10.20 15.21 -16.45
C ALA A 286 -11.62 14.63 -16.47
N THR A 287 -12.11 14.33 -17.68
CA THR A 287 -13.35 13.59 -17.94
C THR A 287 -13.20 12.15 -17.42
N VAL A 288 -14.05 11.74 -16.47
CA VAL A 288 -14.02 10.39 -15.85
C VAL A 288 -14.24 9.31 -16.93
N ARG A 289 -13.27 8.40 -17.10
CA ARG A 289 -13.35 7.28 -18.05
C ARG A 289 -14.10 6.13 -17.38
N ARG A 290 -15.27 5.77 -17.90
CA ARG A 290 -16.14 4.71 -17.31
C ARG A 290 -15.93 3.32 -17.96
N GLU A 291 -15.00 3.22 -18.90
CA GLU A 291 -14.92 2.12 -19.87
C GLU A 291 -14.00 0.95 -19.46
N GLN A 292 -13.03 1.21 -18.58
CA GLN A 292 -12.03 0.20 -18.18
C GLN A 292 -12.64 -0.99 -17.43
N ALA A 293 -13.53 -0.73 -16.46
CA ALA A 293 -14.22 -1.80 -15.74
C ALA A 293 -15.09 -2.69 -16.67
N PRO A 294 -15.87 -2.14 -17.62
CA PRO A 294 -16.51 -2.91 -18.68
C PRO A 294 -15.56 -3.77 -19.52
N LEU A 295 -14.45 -3.22 -20.03
CA LEU A 295 -13.47 -3.93 -20.86
C LEU A 295 -12.85 -5.11 -20.09
N ARG A 296 -12.40 -4.85 -18.87
CA ARG A 296 -11.78 -5.86 -18.01
C ARG A 296 -12.75 -7.00 -17.68
N ARG A 297 -14.01 -6.69 -17.36
CA ARG A 297 -15.05 -7.72 -17.16
C ARG A 297 -15.30 -8.55 -18.41
N ARG A 298 -15.34 -7.93 -19.60
CA ARG A 298 -15.54 -8.63 -20.88
C ARG A 298 -14.37 -9.55 -21.23
N LEU A 299 -13.14 -9.11 -21.01
CA LEU A 299 -11.93 -9.88 -21.33
C LEU A 299 -11.70 -11.05 -20.38
N LEU A 300 -11.95 -10.87 -19.07
CA LEU A 300 -11.72 -11.90 -18.05
C LEU A 300 -12.91 -12.86 -17.88
N LYS A 301 -14.13 -12.44 -18.22
CA LYS A 301 -15.36 -13.25 -18.11
C LYS A 301 -15.55 -13.93 -16.75
N GLY A 302 -15.10 -13.27 -15.67
CA GLY A 302 -15.19 -13.79 -14.29
C GLY A 302 -14.11 -14.81 -13.91
N ALA A 303 -13.13 -15.09 -14.77
CA ALA A 303 -12.00 -15.93 -14.42
C ALA A 303 -11.11 -15.26 -13.36
N SER A 304 -10.50 -16.06 -12.48
CA SER A 304 -9.52 -15.62 -11.47
C SER A 304 -8.09 -15.51 -12.02
N THR A 305 -7.86 -16.00 -13.24
CA THR A 305 -6.59 -15.92 -13.96
C THR A 305 -6.82 -15.65 -15.45
N GLY A 306 -5.91 -14.92 -16.11
CA GLY A 306 -5.93 -14.68 -17.55
C GLY A 306 -4.55 -14.80 -18.19
N LEU A 307 -4.51 -14.87 -19.52
CA LEU A 307 -3.26 -14.86 -20.29
C LEU A 307 -2.93 -13.43 -20.71
N CYS A 308 -1.66 -13.03 -20.58
CA CYS A 308 -1.18 -11.85 -21.28
C CYS A 308 -1.14 -12.12 -22.78
N ALA A 309 -1.81 -11.29 -23.56
CA ALA A 309 -1.89 -11.41 -25.01
C ALA A 309 -0.55 -11.24 -25.72
N LEU A 310 0.42 -10.59 -25.05
CA LEU A 310 1.75 -10.31 -25.60
C LEU A 310 2.77 -11.39 -25.22
N CYS A 311 2.99 -11.65 -23.93
CA CYS A 311 4.01 -12.62 -23.51
C CYS A 311 3.49 -14.04 -23.25
N GLY A 312 2.16 -14.26 -23.33
CA GLY A 312 1.54 -15.56 -23.10
C GLY A 312 1.52 -16.03 -21.64
N ALA A 313 2.01 -15.24 -20.67
CA ALA A 313 2.03 -15.65 -19.27
C ALA A 313 0.61 -15.76 -18.68
N GLN A 314 0.32 -16.89 -18.03
CA GLN A 314 -0.91 -17.09 -17.23
C GLN A 314 -0.71 -16.45 -15.86
N LEU A 315 -1.52 -15.45 -15.54
CA LEU A 315 -1.38 -14.65 -14.32
C LEU A 315 -2.73 -14.50 -13.60
N PRO A 316 -2.72 -14.34 -12.26
CA PRO A 316 -3.84 -13.78 -11.51
C PRO A 316 -4.36 -12.48 -12.13
N THR A 317 -5.68 -12.26 -12.07
CA THR A 317 -6.29 -11.12 -12.77
C THR A 317 -5.76 -9.76 -12.34
N ASP A 318 -5.42 -9.59 -11.07
CA ASP A 318 -4.81 -8.40 -10.46
C ASP A 318 -3.43 -8.05 -11.04
N LEU A 319 -2.80 -8.96 -11.78
CA LEU A 319 -1.53 -8.74 -12.47
C LEU A 319 -1.69 -8.54 -14.00
N LEU A 320 -2.93 -8.40 -14.47
CA LEU A 320 -3.30 -8.13 -15.85
C LEU A 320 -4.06 -6.82 -15.94
N ILE A 321 -3.95 -6.13 -17.07
CA ILE A 321 -4.69 -4.91 -17.38
C ILE A 321 -5.40 -5.03 -18.74
N ALA A 322 -6.55 -4.36 -18.89
CA ALA A 322 -7.23 -4.19 -20.17
C ALA A 322 -6.59 -3.04 -20.97
N ALA A 323 -5.46 -3.36 -21.62
CA ALA A 323 -4.72 -2.43 -22.46
C ALA A 323 -5.49 -2.16 -23.76
N HIS A 324 -5.69 -0.88 -24.12
CA HIS A 324 -6.25 -0.56 -25.43
C HIS A 324 -5.24 -0.93 -26.53
N ILE A 325 -5.72 -1.60 -27.58
CA ILE A 325 -4.89 -1.96 -28.73
C ILE A 325 -4.52 -0.70 -29.52
N LYS A 326 -5.50 0.16 -29.77
CA LYS A 326 -5.34 1.53 -30.31
C LYS A 326 -5.53 2.54 -29.16
N PRO A 327 -4.58 3.46 -28.89
CA PRO A 327 -4.71 4.42 -27.81
C PRO A 327 -6.04 5.17 -27.84
N ARG A 328 -6.70 5.25 -26.68
CA ARG A 328 -8.04 5.85 -26.55
C ARG A 328 -8.15 7.28 -27.12
N SER A 329 -7.11 8.09 -26.93
CA SER A 329 -7.06 9.47 -27.44
C SER A 329 -7.15 9.55 -28.97
N GLU A 330 -6.79 8.47 -29.65
CA GLU A 330 -6.75 8.34 -31.10
C GLU A 330 -7.97 7.58 -31.64
N CYS A 331 -8.84 7.09 -30.75
CA CYS A 331 -10.05 6.38 -31.11
C CYS A 331 -11.19 7.36 -31.40
N SER A 332 -11.93 7.10 -32.47
CA SER A 332 -13.26 7.67 -32.71
C SER A 332 -14.26 7.16 -31.68
N ASP A 333 -15.42 7.81 -31.56
CA ASP A 333 -16.44 7.40 -30.60
C ASP A 333 -17.04 6.02 -30.93
N ALA A 334 -17.11 5.65 -32.20
CA ALA A 334 -17.49 4.31 -32.63
C ALA A 334 -16.47 3.26 -32.18
N GLU A 335 -15.16 3.55 -32.29
CA GLU A 335 -14.11 2.65 -31.82
C GLU A 335 -14.07 2.53 -30.30
N LYS A 336 -14.34 3.62 -29.56
CA LYS A 336 -14.50 3.57 -28.09
C LYS A 336 -15.71 2.72 -27.66
N ALA A 337 -16.74 2.65 -28.49
CA ALA A 337 -17.90 1.80 -28.23
C ALA A 337 -17.64 0.31 -28.55
N ASP A 338 -16.58 -0.02 -29.29
CA ASP A 338 -16.20 -1.41 -29.63
C ASP A 338 -15.46 -2.12 -28.49
N LEU A 339 -16.18 -2.34 -27.39
CA LEU A 339 -15.64 -2.93 -26.17
C LEU A 339 -15.18 -4.39 -26.33
N ASP A 340 -15.52 -5.04 -27.43
CA ASP A 340 -15.14 -6.44 -27.68
C ASP A 340 -13.79 -6.57 -28.39
N ASN A 341 -13.34 -5.51 -29.07
CA ASN A 341 -12.13 -5.53 -29.90
C ASN A 341 -11.12 -4.42 -29.59
N ILE A 342 -11.51 -3.34 -28.90
CA ILE A 342 -10.61 -2.20 -28.69
C ILE A 342 -9.50 -2.46 -27.66
N ALA A 343 -9.59 -3.55 -26.89
CA ALA A 343 -8.66 -3.85 -25.81
C ALA A 343 -8.22 -5.33 -25.78
N MET A 344 -7.08 -5.57 -25.13
CA MET A 344 -6.51 -6.88 -24.86
C MET A 344 -6.00 -6.97 -23.42
N LEU A 345 -5.75 -8.18 -22.92
CA LEU A 345 -5.08 -8.36 -21.63
C LEU A 345 -3.56 -8.22 -21.79
N ALA A 346 -2.95 -7.29 -21.07
CA ALA A 346 -1.50 -7.16 -20.98
C ALA A 346 -1.05 -7.35 -19.52
N CYS A 347 0.16 -7.85 -19.27
CA CYS A 347 0.65 -7.99 -17.89
C CYS A 347 1.28 -6.69 -17.37
N LEU A 348 1.16 -6.49 -16.06
CA LEU A 348 1.81 -5.41 -15.33
C LEU A 348 3.33 -5.60 -15.17
N PHE A 349 3.86 -6.77 -15.52
CA PHE A 349 5.31 -7.07 -15.57
C PHE A 349 5.99 -6.51 -16.83
N GLY A 350 5.48 -5.39 -17.36
CA GLY A 350 6.11 -4.60 -18.40
C GLY A 350 5.56 -4.75 -19.82
N CYS A 351 4.71 -5.74 -20.13
CA CYS A 351 4.17 -5.86 -21.49
C CYS A 351 3.25 -4.69 -21.87
N ASP A 352 2.44 -4.21 -20.93
CA ASP A 352 1.61 -3.02 -21.12
C ASP A 352 2.47 -1.79 -21.44
N ALA A 353 3.48 -1.51 -20.60
CA ALA A 353 4.38 -0.38 -20.77
C ALA A 353 5.19 -0.45 -22.07
N LEU A 354 5.72 -1.62 -22.43
CA LEU A 354 6.50 -1.79 -23.67
C LEU A 354 5.65 -1.54 -24.91
N TYR A 355 4.40 -2.01 -24.91
CA TYR A 355 3.47 -1.79 -26.01
C TYR A 355 3.04 -0.32 -26.08
N GLU A 356 2.59 0.24 -24.95
CA GLU A 356 2.10 1.62 -24.86
C GLU A 356 3.14 2.67 -25.30
N ASN A 357 4.41 2.43 -24.98
CA ASN A 357 5.54 3.30 -25.33
C ASN A 357 6.16 2.97 -26.70
N GLY A 358 5.61 2.01 -27.43
CA GLY A 358 6.06 1.71 -28.79
C GLY A 358 7.35 0.91 -28.89
N TYR A 359 7.86 0.35 -27.79
CA TYR A 359 9.01 -0.55 -27.83
C TYR A 359 8.67 -1.90 -28.46
N ILE A 360 7.40 -2.29 -28.42
CA ILE A 360 6.85 -3.42 -29.18
C ILE A 360 5.54 -3.02 -29.85
N SER A 361 5.22 -3.67 -30.95
CA SER A 361 3.90 -3.63 -31.59
C SER A 361 3.57 -5.01 -32.16
N VAL A 362 2.44 -5.14 -32.84
CA VAL A 362 2.02 -6.36 -33.53
C VAL A 362 1.84 -6.05 -35.01
N ASP A 363 2.51 -6.82 -35.89
CA ASP A 363 2.39 -6.65 -37.34
C ASP A 363 1.09 -7.24 -37.91
N ALA A 364 0.89 -7.08 -39.22
CA ALA A 364 -0.29 -7.60 -39.92
C ALA A 364 -0.45 -9.13 -39.87
N THR A 365 0.62 -9.88 -39.54
CA THR A 365 0.58 -11.34 -39.37
C THR A 365 0.22 -11.76 -37.95
N GLY A 366 0.13 -10.80 -37.02
CA GLY A 366 -0.12 -11.05 -35.60
C GLY A 366 1.16 -11.29 -34.78
N ARG A 367 2.35 -11.09 -35.37
CA ARG A 367 3.61 -11.28 -34.66
C ARG A 367 4.07 -10.01 -33.97
N ILE A 368 4.67 -10.17 -32.79
CA ILE A 368 5.22 -9.07 -32.04
C ILE A 368 6.51 -8.59 -32.71
N VAL A 369 6.54 -7.31 -33.06
CA VAL A 369 7.72 -6.62 -33.61
C VAL A 369 8.29 -5.73 -32.52
N ALA A 370 9.55 -5.95 -32.17
CA ALA A 370 10.28 -5.07 -31.27
C ALA A 370 10.88 -3.89 -32.04
N ALA A 371 10.94 -2.73 -31.39
CA ALA A 371 11.55 -1.54 -31.92
C ALA A 371 13.06 -1.71 -32.08
N ASP A 372 13.58 -1.22 -33.21
CA ASP A 372 15.01 -1.15 -33.47
C ASP A 372 15.55 0.20 -32.97
N VAL A 373 15.96 0.23 -31.68
CA VAL A 373 16.44 1.43 -31.00
C VAL A 373 17.92 1.25 -30.67
N VAL A 374 18.78 1.69 -31.59
CA VAL A 374 20.23 1.46 -31.58
C VAL A 374 20.93 2.10 -30.36
N ASP A 375 20.35 3.13 -29.74
CA ASP A 375 21.06 3.98 -28.76
C ASP A 375 20.47 4.07 -27.33
N VAL A 376 19.39 3.34 -27.00
CA VAL A 376 18.70 3.51 -25.69
C VAL A 376 18.58 2.22 -24.88
N THR A 377 19.17 1.10 -25.33
CA THR A 377 18.91 -0.20 -24.72
C THR A 377 19.90 -0.55 -23.60
N THR A 378 19.45 -0.45 -22.35
CA THR A 378 20.06 -1.22 -21.26
C THR A 378 19.99 -2.72 -21.59
N ALA A 379 20.95 -3.50 -21.11
CA ALA A 379 21.00 -4.95 -21.38
C ALA A 379 19.69 -5.67 -20.99
N HIS A 380 19.03 -5.22 -19.91
CA HIS A 380 17.76 -5.77 -19.45
C HIS A 380 16.60 -5.51 -20.42
N LEU A 381 16.51 -4.29 -20.97
CA LEU A 381 15.48 -3.95 -21.95
C LEU A 381 15.68 -4.75 -23.24
N ARG A 382 16.92 -4.88 -23.72
CA ARG A 382 17.25 -5.65 -24.93
C ARG A 382 16.83 -7.10 -24.81
N ASP A 383 17.23 -7.78 -23.73
CA ASP A 383 16.85 -9.17 -23.44
C ASP A 383 15.33 -9.33 -23.31
N ARG A 384 14.62 -8.31 -22.82
CA ARG A 384 13.15 -8.33 -22.79
C ARG A 384 12.53 -8.22 -24.18
N LEU A 385 13.05 -7.35 -25.04
CA LEU A 385 12.57 -7.17 -26.41
C LEU A 385 12.85 -8.39 -27.29
N GLU A 386 14.05 -8.97 -27.19
CA GLU A 386 14.44 -10.18 -27.92
C GLU A 386 13.53 -11.36 -27.59
N ARG A 387 13.17 -11.54 -26.31
CA ARG A 387 12.25 -12.61 -25.90
C ARG A 387 10.84 -12.44 -26.47
N LEU A 388 10.37 -11.21 -26.59
CA LEU A 388 9.02 -10.91 -27.06
C LEU A 388 8.93 -10.88 -28.59
N GLY A 389 10.00 -10.45 -29.26
CA GLY A 389 10.09 -10.39 -30.71
C GLY A 389 9.76 -11.72 -31.38
N GLY A 390 8.90 -11.68 -32.39
CA GLY A 390 8.48 -12.85 -33.18
C GLY A 390 7.41 -13.72 -32.54
N GLN A 391 7.07 -13.53 -31.25
CA GLN A 391 5.97 -14.25 -30.60
C GLN A 391 4.61 -13.87 -31.22
N MET A 392 3.63 -14.78 -31.15
CA MET A 392 2.27 -14.53 -31.64
C MET A 392 1.44 -13.80 -30.58
N CYS A 393 0.83 -12.67 -30.94
CA CYS A 393 -0.10 -11.98 -30.07
C CYS A 393 -1.45 -12.71 -30.05
N SER A 394 -1.88 -13.23 -28.89
CA SER A 394 -3.12 -14.03 -28.81
C SER A 394 -4.40 -13.20 -28.98
N ALA A 395 -4.30 -11.87 -28.93
CA ALA A 395 -5.40 -10.96 -29.19
C ALA A 395 -5.53 -10.55 -30.66
N HIS A 396 -4.57 -10.91 -31.53
CA HIS A 396 -4.62 -10.59 -32.95
C HIS A 396 -5.59 -11.52 -33.70
N ARG A 397 -6.64 -10.93 -34.26
CA ARG A 397 -7.68 -11.61 -35.05
C ARG A 397 -8.26 -10.62 -36.06
N PRO A 398 -9.02 -11.05 -37.08
CA PRO A 398 -9.57 -10.14 -38.10
C PRO A 398 -10.29 -8.91 -37.52
N ALA A 399 -11.02 -9.07 -36.42
CA ALA A 399 -11.76 -7.99 -35.76
C ALA A 399 -10.88 -6.99 -34.99
N THR A 400 -9.64 -7.35 -34.63
CA THR A 400 -8.69 -6.46 -33.91
C THR A 400 -7.54 -5.99 -34.80
N ALA A 401 -7.40 -6.56 -36.00
CA ALA A 401 -6.27 -6.34 -36.89
C ALA A 401 -6.05 -4.86 -37.24
N THR A 402 -7.13 -4.11 -37.51
CA THR A 402 -7.05 -2.68 -37.84
C THR A 402 -6.49 -1.84 -36.68
N TYR A 403 -6.78 -2.20 -35.43
CA TYR A 403 -6.24 -1.51 -34.26
C TYR A 403 -4.75 -1.79 -34.07
N PHE A 404 -4.32 -3.04 -34.27
CA PHE A 404 -2.91 -3.40 -34.23
C PHE A 404 -2.11 -2.76 -35.37
N LEU A 405 -2.67 -2.73 -36.58
CA LEU A 405 -2.07 -2.05 -37.73
C LEU A 405 -1.84 -0.57 -37.43
N TRP A 406 -2.86 0.13 -36.91
CA TRP A 406 -2.73 1.53 -36.50
C TRP A 406 -1.58 1.72 -35.50
N HIS A 407 -1.50 0.84 -34.49
CA HIS A 407 -0.44 0.92 -33.48
C HIS A 407 0.94 0.68 -34.09
N TRP A 408 1.07 -0.30 -34.98
CA TRP A 408 2.32 -0.63 -35.64
C TRP A 408 2.83 0.47 -36.58
N GLU A 409 1.92 1.15 -37.27
CA GLU A 409 2.27 2.25 -38.17
C GLU A 409 2.65 3.54 -37.43
N ARG A 410 2.00 3.81 -36.29
CA ARG A 410 2.06 5.14 -35.64
C ARG A 410 2.73 5.18 -34.27
N ARG A 411 2.93 4.05 -33.61
CA ARG A 411 3.48 3.99 -32.25
C ARG A 411 4.77 3.21 -32.15
N LEU A 412 5.00 2.20 -32.99
CA LEU A 412 6.27 1.46 -32.98
C LEU A 412 7.43 2.43 -33.21
N LEU A 413 8.36 2.48 -32.27
CA LEU A 413 9.57 3.28 -32.39
C LEU A 413 10.43 2.72 -33.53
N ARG A 414 10.88 3.60 -34.42
CA ARG A 414 11.78 3.29 -35.53
C ARG A 414 12.94 4.28 -35.46
N THR A 415 14.13 3.85 -35.85
CA THR A 415 15.25 4.76 -36.02
C THR A 415 14.89 5.77 -37.11
N GLU A 416 15.03 7.06 -36.82
CA GLU A 416 14.91 8.08 -37.86
C GLU A 416 16.02 7.84 -38.88
N VAL A 417 15.67 7.30 -40.04
CA VAL A 417 16.52 7.41 -41.21
C VAL A 417 16.40 8.85 -41.65
N ASN A 418 17.35 9.68 -41.21
CA ASN A 418 17.54 11.02 -41.74
C ASN A 418 17.78 10.90 -43.26
N ASN A 419 16.70 11.06 -44.04
CA ASN A 419 16.82 11.35 -45.45
C ASN A 419 17.28 12.81 -45.58
N THR A 420 18.52 12.95 -46.05
CA THR A 420 19.14 14.16 -46.58
C THR A 420 18.24 14.98 -47.47
#